data_AF-A0A061NAI8-F1
#
_entry.id   AF-A0A061NAI8-F1
#
_cell.length_a   1.000
_cell.length_b   1.000
_cell.length_c   1.000
_cell.angle_alpha   90.00
_cell.angle_beta   90.00
_cell.angle_gamma   90.00
#
_symmetry.space_group_name_H-M   'P 1'
#
loop_
_entity.id
_entity.type
_entity.pdbx_description
1 polymer ?
#
loop_
_entity_poly.entity_id
_entity_poly.type
_entity_poly.pdbx_seq_one_letter_code
_entity_poly.pdbx_strand_id
1 'polypeptide(L)'
;MKLSKIFLRNYRNFSQTEINFNGKSLIIGANDVGKTNLIDAIRLLLDKSFSENDLEPVDEDFCALRKSNSFEVILLFNEIAEDCIWAILGEYINDETNELYLGYFAERDVEGGTKKYRLKSGPSIEELKELKGRHYLKVLNLRYVGASRNIDNYLRSQKNKLLESFKSQRNEEQILQDNNYMAKVKALMSDVQSEIDSLSYIKSGGESLNTELSKLAEHHMLQEVKLGVDIPKSNDFF
;
A
#
# COMPACT_ATOMS: atom_id res chain seq x y z
N MET A 1 -6.98 -2.78 17.81
CA MET A 1 -8.14 -2.33 17.00
C MET A 1 -8.68 -3.43 16.09
N LYS A 2 -10.00 -3.51 15.87
CA LYS A 2 -10.66 -4.41 14.91
C LYS A 2 -11.75 -3.68 14.11
N LEU A 3 -11.88 -3.96 12.80
CA LEU A 3 -13.05 -3.58 12.01
C LEU A 3 -14.20 -4.52 12.39
N SER A 4 -15.26 -3.98 13.01
CA SER A 4 -16.38 -4.75 13.55
C SER A 4 -17.55 -4.79 12.58
N LYS A 5 -17.88 -3.66 11.96
CA LYS A 5 -19.04 -3.56 11.07
C LYS A 5 -18.81 -2.61 9.91
N ILE A 6 -19.57 -2.82 8.84
CA ILE A 6 -19.78 -1.85 7.78
C ILE A 6 -21.29 -1.65 7.56
N PHE A 7 -21.68 -0.40 7.42
CA PHE A 7 -23.00 0.02 6.99
C PHE A 7 -22.89 0.61 5.59
N LEU A 8 -23.64 0.04 4.66
CA LEU A 8 -23.73 0.51 3.28
C LEU A 8 -25.16 0.99 3.04
N ARG A 9 -25.34 2.24 2.62
CA ARG A 9 -26.64 2.73 2.14
C ARG A 9 -26.50 3.37 0.78
N ASN A 10 -27.36 2.95 -0.14
CA ASN A 10 -27.42 3.38 -1.53
C ASN A 10 -26.08 3.32 -2.28
N TYR A 11 -25.19 2.40 -1.93
CA TYR A 11 -23.88 2.22 -2.58
C TYR A 11 -23.93 1.06 -3.58
N ARG A 12 -23.77 1.35 -4.89
CA ARG A 12 -23.79 0.39 -5.99
C ARG A 12 -24.99 -0.58 -5.91
N ASN A 13 -24.74 -1.87 -5.65
CA ASN A 13 -25.80 -2.87 -5.56
C ASN A 13 -26.42 -3.01 -4.15
N PHE A 14 -25.96 -2.22 -3.17
CA PHE A 14 -26.46 -2.22 -1.80
C PHE A 14 -27.42 -1.05 -1.57
N SER A 15 -28.71 -1.36 -1.37
CA SER A 15 -29.72 -0.38 -1.00
C SER A 15 -29.56 0.04 0.47
N GLN A 16 -29.54 -0.93 1.37
CA GLN A 16 -29.24 -0.76 2.78
C GLN A 16 -28.77 -2.10 3.34
N THR A 17 -27.55 -2.17 3.85
CA THR A 17 -26.97 -3.41 4.35
C THR A 17 -26.01 -3.14 5.50
N GLU A 18 -26.10 -3.98 6.53
CA GLU A 18 -25.14 -4.04 7.64
C GLU A 18 -24.42 -5.38 7.56
N ILE A 19 -23.09 -5.36 7.61
CA ILE A 19 -22.27 -6.57 7.58
C ILE A 19 -21.33 -6.55 8.77
N ASN A 20 -21.36 -7.62 9.54
CA ASN A 20 -20.50 -7.82 10.70
C ASN A 20 -19.21 -8.55 10.28
N PHE A 21 -18.08 -8.08 10.79
CA PHE A 21 -16.77 -8.67 10.59
C PHE A 21 -16.24 -9.24 11.91
N ASN A 22 -15.53 -10.35 11.79
CA ASN A 22 -14.72 -10.94 12.84
C ASN A 22 -13.23 -10.77 12.52
N GLY A 23 -12.36 -11.06 13.49
CA GLY A 23 -10.90 -10.98 13.29
C GLY A 23 -10.38 -11.79 12.10
N LYS A 24 -11.10 -12.84 11.71
CA LYS A 24 -10.97 -13.50 10.39
C LYS A 24 -12.36 -13.64 9.80
N SER A 25 -12.56 -13.09 8.60
CA SER A 25 -13.84 -13.09 7.91
C SER A 25 -13.70 -13.72 6.52
N LEU A 26 -14.67 -14.55 6.12
CA LEU A 26 -14.72 -15.20 4.82
C LEU A 26 -15.99 -14.77 4.09
N ILE A 27 -15.84 -14.13 2.94
CA ILE A 27 -16.97 -13.65 2.12
C ILE A 27 -17.15 -14.62 0.95
N ILE A 28 -18.32 -15.25 0.87
CA ILE A 28 -18.70 -16.22 -0.18
C ILE A 28 -20.01 -15.76 -0.82
N GLY A 29 -20.15 -15.99 -2.12
CA GLY A 29 -21.38 -15.70 -2.85
C GLY A 29 -21.18 -15.90 -4.35
N ALA A 30 -22.28 -15.89 -5.12
CA ALA A 30 -22.21 -15.92 -6.58
C ALA A 30 -21.48 -14.69 -7.16
N ASN A 31 -21.05 -14.75 -8.42
CA ASN A 31 -20.45 -13.59 -9.07
C ASN A 31 -21.46 -12.44 -9.18
N ASP A 32 -20.96 -11.21 -9.18
CA ASP A 32 -21.74 -9.97 -9.37
C ASP A 32 -22.79 -9.65 -8.30
N VAL A 33 -22.81 -10.39 -7.19
CA VAL A 33 -23.65 -10.10 -6.02
C VAL A 33 -23.12 -8.95 -5.14
N GLY A 34 -22.00 -8.32 -5.53
CA GLY A 34 -21.41 -7.19 -4.80
C GLY A 34 -20.27 -7.50 -3.84
N LYS A 35 -19.67 -8.70 -3.91
CA LYS A 35 -18.48 -9.03 -3.09
C LYS A 35 -17.34 -8.03 -3.32
N THR A 36 -17.04 -7.73 -4.59
CA THR A 36 -16.02 -6.74 -4.96
C THR A 36 -16.41 -5.35 -4.48
N ASN A 37 -17.68 -4.96 -4.66
CA ASN A 37 -18.20 -3.67 -4.20
C ASN A 37 -18.06 -3.50 -2.69
N LEU A 38 -18.29 -4.55 -1.89
CA LEU A 38 -18.07 -4.52 -0.45
C LEU A 38 -16.60 -4.23 -0.12
N ILE A 39 -15.66 -4.90 -0.79
CA ILE A 39 -14.23 -4.65 -0.57
C ILE A 39 -13.85 -3.25 -1.03
N ASP A 40 -14.35 -2.79 -2.17
CA ASP A 40 -14.10 -1.44 -2.69
C ASP A 40 -14.63 -0.35 -1.73
N ALA A 41 -15.78 -0.57 -1.09
CA ALA A 41 -16.31 0.35 -0.08
C ALA A 41 -15.36 0.51 1.12
N ILE A 42 -14.77 -0.59 1.59
CA ILE A 42 -13.76 -0.54 2.67
C ILE A 42 -12.49 0.16 2.17
N ARG A 43 -12.07 -0.13 0.93
CA ARG A 43 -10.87 0.48 0.32
C ARG A 43 -11.00 1.98 0.13
N LEU A 44 -12.18 2.47 -0.23
CA LEU A 44 -12.47 3.91 -0.37
C LEU A 44 -12.03 4.71 0.87
N LEU A 45 -12.28 4.15 2.06
CA LEU A 45 -11.93 4.76 3.32
C LEU A 45 -10.49 4.44 3.76
N LEU A 46 -10.01 3.21 3.56
CA LEU A 46 -8.78 2.73 4.21
C LEU A 46 -7.58 2.53 3.28
N ASP A 47 -7.75 2.57 1.96
CA ASP A 47 -6.68 2.28 1.00
C ASP A 47 -5.83 3.54 0.73
N LYS A 48 -4.57 3.47 1.14
CA LYS A 48 -3.58 4.55 0.94
C LYS A 48 -3.12 4.67 -0.51
N SER A 49 -3.36 3.66 -1.35
CA SER A 49 -2.97 3.70 -2.77
C SER A 49 -3.91 4.55 -3.63
N PHE A 50 -5.11 4.87 -3.14
CA PHE A 50 -6.09 5.67 -3.88
C PHE A 50 -5.65 7.13 -3.94
N SER A 51 -5.70 7.72 -5.11
CA SER A 51 -5.51 9.15 -5.34
C SER A 51 -6.78 9.94 -5.00
N GLU A 52 -6.73 11.28 -5.07
CA GLU A 52 -7.93 12.12 -4.94
C GLU A 52 -8.98 11.81 -6.03
N ASN A 53 -8.55 11.53 -7.26
CA ASN A 53 -9.47 11.18 -8.35
C ASN A 53 -10.21 9.86 -8.09
N ASP A 54 -9.56 8.91 -7.42
CA ASP A 54 -10.18 7.62 -7.07
C ASP A 54 -11.22 7.76 -5.94
N LEU A 55 -11.22 8.89 -5.22
CA LEU A 55 -12.21 9.22 -4.20
C LEU A 55 -13.41 9.98 -4.77
N GLU A 56 -13.29 10.56 -5.97
CA GLU A 56 -14.41 11.23 -6.60
C GLU A 56 -15.46 10.18 -6.99
N PRO A 57 -16.69 10.30 -6.48
CA PRO A 57 -17.72 9.30 -6.73
C PRO A 57 -18.11 9.34 -8.21
N VAL A 58 -18.31 8.17 -8.82
CA VAL A 58 -18.84 8.07 -10.19
C VAL A 58 -20.34 7.78 -10.16
N ASP A 59 -21.05 7.98 -11.28
CA ASP A 59 -22.50 7.74 -11.30
C ASP A 59 -22.85 6.28 -11.00
N GLU A 60 -21.94 5.35 -11.32
CA GLU A 60 -22.05 3.92 -11.03
C GLU A 60 -21.97 3.58 -9.53
N ASP A 61 -21.40 4.47 -8.71
CA ASP A 61 -21.33 4.26 -7.26
C ASP A 61 -22.68 4.50 -6.58
N PHE A 62 -23.58 5.25 -7.21
CA PHE A 62 -24.94 5.48 -6.71
C PHE A 62 -25.83 4.28 -7.00
N CYS A 63 -26.65 3.89 -6.02
CA CYS A 63 -27.46 2.69 -6.16
C CYS A 63 -28.45 2.76 -7.34
N ALA A 64 -28.37 1.79 -8.24
CA ALA A 64 -29.31 1.68 -9.35
C ALA A 64 -30.72 1.24 -8.89
N LEU A 65 -30.82 0.51 -7.78
CA LEU A 65 -32.08 -0.05 -7.27
C LEU A 65 -32.96 0.99 -6.58
N ARG A 66 -32.35 1.95 -5.90
CA ARG A 66 -33.01 3.11 -5.29
C ARG A 66 -32.39 4.33 -5.93
N LYS A 67 -33.12 5.01 -6.83
CA LYS A 67 -32.72 6.26 -7.48
C LYS A 67 -32.50 7.36 -6.43
N SER A 68 -31.39 7.26 -5.73
CA SER A 68 -30.98 8.15 -4.66
C SER A 68 -29.79 8.96 -5.16
N ASN A 69 -29.80 10.23 -4.82
CA ASN A 69 -28.73 11.16 -5.17
C ASN A 69 -27.65 11.24 -4.10
N SER A 70 -27.69 10.33 -3.12
CA SER A 70 -26.68 10.21 -2.08
C SER A 70 -26.44 8.76 -1.70
N PHE A 71 -25.20 8.47 -1.31
CA PHE A 71 -24.81 7.20 -0.71
C PHE A 71 -23.86 7.43 0.46
N GLU A 72 -23.85 6.45 1.36
CA GLU A 72 -22.99 6.47 2.53
C GLU A 72 -22.38 5.09 2.78
N VAL A 73 -21.10 5.11 3.14
CA VAL A 73 -20.31 3.95 3.55
C VAL A 73 -19.76 4.28 4.93
N ILE A 74 -20.14 3.53 5.96
CA ILE A 74 -19.71 3.77 7.33
C ILE A 74 -19.03 2.51 7.87
N LEU A 75 -17.81 2.65 8.37
CA LEU A 75 -17.04 1.60 9.03
C LEU A 75 -17.07 1.83 10.54
N LEU A 76 -17.26 0.76 11.30
CA LEU A 76 -17.20 0.75 12.75
C LEU A 76 -15.98 -0.06 13.19
N PHE A 77 -15.13 0.56 14.00
CA PHE A 77 -13.99 -0.07 14.64
C PHE A 77 -14.19 -0.16 16.16
N ASN A 78 -13.76 -1.27 16.74
CA ASN A 78 -13.78 -1.50 18.19
C ASN A 78 -12.38 -1.90 18.69
N GLU A 79 -12.21 -1.94 20.02
CA GLU A 79 -10.98 -2.38 20.70
C GLU A 79 -9.73 -1.59 20.25
N ILE A 80 -9.79 -0.26 20.23
CA ILE A 80 -8.64 0.59 19.87
C ILE A 80 -7.69 0.67 21.07
N ALA A 81 -6.54 0.00 20.97
CA ALA A 81 -5.55 -0.08 22.04
C ALA A 81 -4.27 0.69 21.71
N GLU A 82 -4.14 1.16 20.47
CA GLU A 82 -2.92 1.72 19.93
C GLU A 82 -2.84 3.24 20.14
N ASP A 83 -1.83 3.71 20.89
CA ASP A 83 -1.63 5.12 21.25
C ASP A 83 -1.55 6.07 20.04
N CYS A 84 -1.00 5.58 18.93
CA CYS A 84 -0.90 6.36 17.69
C CYS A 84 -2.27 6.71 17.10
N ILE A 85 -3.29 5.88 17.34
CA ILE A 85 -4.65 6.11 16.85
C ILE A 85 -5.32 7.16 17.73
N TRP A 86 -5.16 7.06 19.05
CA TRP A 86 -5.61 8.07 20.01
C TRP A 86 -4.99 9.45 19.73
N ALA A 87 -3.73 9.51 19.30
CA ALA A 87 -3.09 10.79 18.98
C ALA A 87 -3.69 11.52 17.77
N ILE A 88 -4.22 10.80 16.77
CA ILE A 88 -4.77 11.39 15.53
C ILE A 88 -6.29 11.47 15.56
N LEU A 89 -6.93 10.44 16.11
CA LEU A 89 -8.38 10.24 16.08
C LEU A 89 -9.02 10.27 17.46
N GLY A 90 -8.28 10.54 18.54
CA GLY A 90 -8.79 10.54 19.90
C GLY A 90 -10.04 11.40 20.10
N GLU A 91 -10.14 12.54 19.42
CA GLU A 91 -11.33 13.41 19.46
C GLU A 91 -12.61 12.80 18.85
N TYR A 92 -12.48 11.67 18.15
CA TYR A 92 -13.55 10.96 17.46
C TYR A 92 -13.78 9.54 18.01
N ILE A 93 -13.02 9.12 19.02
CA ILE A 93 -13.20 7.82 19.67
C ILE A 93 -14.10 8.02 20.87
N ASN A 94 -15.03 7.09 21.09
CA ASN A 94 -15.81 7.08 22.32
C ASN A 94 -14.95 6.55 23.47
N ASP A 95 -14.73 7.37 24.50
CA ASP A 95 -13.91 7.01 25.67
C ASP A 95 -14.46 5.81 26.47
N GLU A 96 -15.78 5.58 26.46
CA GLU A 96 -16.43 4.53 27.24
C GLU A 96 -16.56 3.22 26.47
N THR A 97 -16.95 3.28 25.18
CA THR A 97 -17.17 2.10 24.35
C THR A 97 -15.97 1.72 23.49
N ASN A 98 -14.99 2.62 23.37
CA ASN A 98 -13.81 2.48 22.53
C ASN A 98 -14.18 2.18 21.06
N GLU A 99 -15.27 2.81 20.61
CA GLU A 99 -15.80 2.72 19.26
C GLU A 99 -15.41 3.95 18.43
N LEU A 100 -15.11 3.70 17.16
CA LEU A 100 -14.81 4.72 16.16
C LEU A 100 -15.64 4.45 14.92
N TYR A 101 -16.41 5.46 14.51
CA TYR A 101 -17.14 5.45 13.24
C TYR A 101 -16.37 6.30 12.23
N LEU A 102 -16.09 5.73 11.07
CA LEU A 102 -15.48 6.41 9.94
C LEU A 102 -16.38 6.26 8.71
N GLY A 103 -16.85 7.39 8.17
CA GLY A 103 -17.84 7.42 7.11
C GLY A 103 -17.38 8.20 5.88
N TYR A 104 -17.78 7.71 4.71
CA TYR A 104 -17.73 8.40 3.44
C TYR A 104 -19.17 8.70 3.00
N PHE A 105 -19.45 9.96 2.70
CA PHE A 105 -20.76 10.44 2.27
C PHE A 105 -20.59 11.14 0.92
N ALA A 106 -21.32 10.69 -0.09
CA ALA A 106 -21.33 11.33 -1.39
C ALA A 106 -22.73 11.76 -1.79
N GLU A 107 -22.80 12.90 -2.46
CA GLU A 107 -24.01 13.53 -2.95
C GLU A 107 -23.80 14.00 -4.40
N ARG A 108 -24.85 13.91 -5.21
CA ARG A 108 -24.91 14.47 -6.57
C ARG A 108 -26.14 15.35 -6.72
N ASP A 109 -26.04 16.39 -7.54
CA ASP A 109 -27.19 17.28 -7.81
C ASP A 109 -28.20 16.57 -8.74
N VAL A 110 -27.70 16.11 -9.88
CA VAL A 110 -28.44 15.33 -10.89
C VAL A 110 -27.56 14.19 -11.40
N GLU A 111 -28.16 13.20 -12.05
CA GLU A 111 -27.44 12.12 -12.72
C GLU A 111 -26.51 12.71 -13.81
N GLY A 112 -25.21 12.46 -13.71
CA GLY A 112 -24.19 13.10 -14.57
C GLY A 112 -23.80 14.54 -14.19
N GLY A 113 -24.33 15.08 -13.09
CA GLY A 113 -24.03 16.42 -12.58
C GLY A 113 -22.76 16.48 -11.71
N THR A 114 -22.55 17.64 -11.07
CA THR A 114 -21.46 17.83 -10.11
C THR A 114 -21.67 16.95 -8.88
N LYS A 115 -20.61 16.25 -8.47
CA LYS A 115 -20.64 15.34 -7.33
C LYS A 115 -19.73 15.87 -6.25
N LYS A 116 -20.13 15.68 -5.00
CA LYS A 116 -19.36 16.10 -3.83
C LYS A 116 -19.27 14.94 -2.87
N TYR A 117 -18.10 14.79 -2.26
CA TYR A 117 -17.90 13.81 -1.21
C TYR A 117 -17.43 14.48 0.08
N ARG A 118 -17.74 13.87 1.21
CA ARG A 118 -17.37 14.29 2.55
C ARG A 118 -16.97 13.08 3.36
N LEU A 119 -15.82 13.19 4.02
CA LEU A 119 -15.37 12.21 4.99
C LEU A 119 -15.79 12.68 6.38
N LYS A 120 -16.34 11.79 7.19
CA LYS A 120 -16.72 12.09 8.56
C LYS A 120 -16.20 11.03 9.51
N SER A 121 -15.93 11.42 10.75
CA SER A 121 -15.55 10.50 11.82
C SER A 121 -16.20 10.93 13.12
N GLY A 122 -16.51 9.98 14.00
CA GLY A 122 -17.13 10.30 15.28
C GLY A 122 -17.30 9.10 16.20
N PRO A 123 -17.67 9.35 17.46
CA PRO A 123 -17.88 8.32 18.48
C PRO A 123 -19.21 7.56 18.28
N SER A 124 -20.12 8.10 17.47
CA SER A 124 -21.40 7.50 17.12
C SER A 124 -21.84 7.91 15.71
N ILE A 125 -22.85 7.24 15.16
CA ILE A 125 -23.46 7.58 13.86
C ILE A 125 -24.11 8.97 13.87
N GLU A 126 -24.54 9.44 15.05
CA GLU A 126 -25.22 10.74 15.22
C GLU A 126 -24.23 11.90 15.42
N GLU A 127 -23.04 11.63 15.98
CA GLU A 127 -22.01 12.63 16.28
C GLU A 127 -20.82 12.60 15.31
N LEU A 128 -21.12 12.50 14.01
CA LEU A 128 -20.10 12.47 12.96
C LEU A 128 -19.62 13.90 12.61
N LYS A 129 -18.34 14.17 12.86
CA LYS A 129 -17.66 15.42 12.50
C LYS A 129 -16.94 15.29 11.15
N GLU A 130 -16.95 16.35 10.35
CA GLU A 130 -16.26 16.35 9.05
C GLU A 130 -14.74 16.35 9.20
N LEU A 131 -14.07 15.44 8.48
CA LEU A 131 -12.62 15.35 8.42
C LEU A 131 -12.08 16.17 7.23
N LYS A 132 -11.06 16.98 7.49
CA LYS A 132 -10.32 17.70 6.44
C LYS A 132 -9.31 16.78 5.76
N GLY A 133 -9.80 15.75 5.06
CA GLY A 133 -8.99 14.80 4.30
C GLY A 133 -8.61 13.51 5.07
N ARG A 134 -7.82 12.64 4.41
CA ARG A 134 -7.50 11.28 4.89
C ARG A 134 -6.22 11.21 5.73
N HIS A 135 -6.08 12.07 6.74
CA HIS A 135 -4.90 12.11 7.61
C HIS A 135 -4.71 10.82 8.43
N TYR A 136 -5.80 10.13 8.76
CA TYR A 136 -5.80 8.88 9.53
C TYR A 136 -5.11 7.72 8.81
N LEU A 137 -4.96 7.75 7.48
CA LEU A 137 -4.30 6.70 6.69
C LEU A 137 -2.83 6.46 7.05
N LYS A 138 -2.21 7.41 7.77
CA LYS A 138 -0.86 7.25 8.32
C LYS A 138 -0.79 6.16 9.38
N VAL A 139 -1.86 5.97 10.16
CA VAL A 139 -1.90 5.04 11.29
C VAL A 139 -2.89 3.90 11.04
N LEU A 140 -4.02 4.17 10.39
CA LEU A 140 -5.05 3.21 10.05
C LEU A 140 -5.16 3.08 8.53
N ASN A 141 -4.66 1.99 7.95
CA ASN A 141 -4.83 1.70 6.53
C ASN A 141 -5.14 0.21 6.28
N LEU A 142 -5.81 -0.03 5.16
CA LEU A 142 -6.05 -1.36 4.61
C LEU A 142 -5.02 -1.60 3.52
N ARG A 143 -4.38 -2.77 3.56
CA ARG A 143 -3.59 -3.26 2.44
C ARG A 143 -4.38 -4.34 1.70
N TYR A 144 -4.85 -3.99 0.51
CA TYR A 144 -5.49 -4.94 -0.39
C TYR A 144 -4.45 -5.74 -1.17
N VAL A 145 -4.56 -7.06 -1.15
CA VAL A 145 -3.71 -7.97 -1.92
C VAL A 145 -4.57 -8.65 -2.98
N GLY A 146 -4.38 -8.25 -4.25
CA GLY A 146 -5.06 -8.85 -5.39
C GLY A 146 -4.53 -10.24 -5.77
N ALA A 147 -5.14 -10.87 -6.78
CA ALA A 147 -4.79 -12.23 -7.19
C ALA A 147 -3.35 -12.36 -7.77
N SER A 148 -2.68 -13.46 -7.38
CA SER A 148 -1.39 -14.05 -7.81
C SER A 148 -0.21 -13.13 -8.16
N ARG A 149 -0.27 -12.34 -9.25
CA ARG A 149 0.90 -11.56 -9.72
C ARG A 149 1.37 -10.49 -8.74
N ASN A 150 0.46 -9.94 -7.94
CA ASN A 150 0.81 -8.94 -6.92
C ASN A 150 1.21 -9.56 -5.57
N ILE A 151 0.95 -10.85 -5.38
CA ILE A 151 1.26 -11.55 -4.13
C ILE A 151 2.77 -11.72 -4.01
N ASP A 152 3.47 -12.08 -5.08
CA ASP A 152 4.92 -12.30 -5.01
C ASP A 152 5.69 -11.04 -4.67
N ASN A 153 5.36 -9.91 -5.31
CA ASN A 153 5.97 -8.62 -5.00
C ASN A 153 5.66 -8.18 -3.57
N TYR A 154 4.41 -8.40 -3.13
CA TYR A 154 4.01 -8.11 -1.76
C TYR A 154 4.78 -8.94 -0.73
N LEU A 155 4.84 -10.27 -0.93
CA LEU A 155 5.56 -11.20 -0.08
C LEU A 155 7.05 -10.89 -0.04
N ARG A 156 7.67 -10.55 -1.18
CA ARG A 156 9.07 -10.12 -1.24
C ARG A 156 9.30 -8.87 -0.38
N SER A 157 8.49 -7.83 -0.55
CA SER A 157 8.62 -6.60 0.25
C SER A 157 8.40 -6.85 1.75
N GLN A 158 7.42 -7.66 2.14
CA GLN A 158 7.21 -8.00 3.55
C GLN A 158 8.33 -8.84 4.11
N LYS A 159 8.86 -9.80 3.34
CA LYS A 159 10.02 -10.59 3.73
C LYS A 159 11.21 -9.68 4.03
N ASN A 160 11.49 -8.70 3.16
CA ASN A 160 12.62 -7.81 3.34
C ASN A 160 12.45 -6.93 4.60
N LYS A 161 11.25 -6.37 4.85
CA LYS A 161 10.96 -5.65 6.11
C LYS A 161 11.11 -6.52 7.35
N LEU A 162 10.67 -7.78 7.27
CA LEU A 162 10.78 -8.72 8.38
C LEU A 162 12.25 -9.08 8.64
N LEU A 163 13.05 -9.25 7.58
CA LEU A 163 14.51 -9.44 7.69
C LEU A 163 15.22 -8.20 8.24
N GLU A 164 14.80 -6.98 7.86
CA GLU A 164 15.28 -5.74 8.47
C GLU A 164 14.93 -5.66 9.96
N SER A 165 13.70 -6.04 10.35
CA SER A 165 13.30 -6.07 11.75
C SER A 165 14.16 -7.05 12.55
N PHE A 166 14.43 -8.25 12.02
CA PHE A 166 15.35 -9.19 12.62
C PHE A 166 16.80 -8.71 12.61
N LYS A 167 17.21 -7.91 11.62
CA LYS A 167 18.52 -7.26 11.60
C LYS A 167 18.67 -6.26 12.75
N SER A 168 17.62 -5.50 13.05
CA SER A 168 17.63 -4.54 14.15
C SER A 168 17.59 -5.16 15.55
N GLN A 169 17.15 -6.43 15.66
CA GLN A 169 17.03 -7.15 16.93
C GLN A 169 18.26 -8.02 17.26
N ARG A 170 19.34 -7.97 16.47
CA ARG A 170 20.54 -8.79 16.70
C ARG A 170 21.35 -8.28 17.88
N ASN A 171 21.96 -9.22 18.61
CA ASN A 171 22.95 -8.90 19.63
C ASN A 171 24.30 -8.51 19.01
N GLU A 172 25.13 -7.78 19.75
CA GLU A 172 26.44 -7.29 19.27
C GLU A 172 27.37 -8.41 18.75
N GLU A 173 27.36 -9.58 19.38
CA GLU A 173 28.13 -10.76 18.95
C GLU A 173 27.65 -11.31 17.59
N GLN A 174 26.34 -11.30 17.35
CA GLN A 174 25.74 -11.75 16.08
C GLN A 174 26.06 -10.77 14.96
N ILE A 175 26.03 -9.47 15.24
CA ILE A 175 26.41 -8.43 14.27
C ILE A 175 27.85 -8.62 13.81
N LEU A 176 28.77 -8.92 14.74
CA LEU A 176 30.18 -9.13 14.42
C LEU A 176 30.38 -10.37 13.52
N GLN A 177 29.71 -11.48 13.84
CA GLN A 177 29.77 -12.71 13.03
C GLN A 177 29.16 -12.49 11.64
N ASP A 178 28.00 -11.86 11.55
CA ASP A 178 27.33 -11.57 10.29
C ASP A 178 28.15 -10.63 9.40
N ASN A 179 28.78 -9.61 9.99
CA ASN A 179 29.68 -8.71 9.24
C ASN A 179 30.89 -9.45 8.68
N ASN A 180 31.45 -10.42 9.42
CA ASN A 180 32.54 -11.25 8.92
C ASN A 180 32.08 -12.16 7.76
N TYR A 181 30.89 -12.74 7.84
CA TYR A 181 30.32 -13.51 6.73
C TYR A 181 30.04 -12.61 5.51
N MET A 182 29.49 -11.42 5.72
CA MET A 182 29.26 -10.43 4.65
C MET A 182 30.57 -9.99 3.98
N ALA A 183 31.65 -9.81 4.75
CA ALA A 183 32.96 -9.49 4.20
C ALA A 183 33.52 -10.61 3.33
N LYS A 184 33.37 -11.88 3.75
CA LYS A 184 33.75 -13.04 2.93
C LYS A 184 32.94 -13.13 1.63
N VAL A 185 31.63 -12.92 1.70
CA VAL A 185 30.76 -12.91 0.51
C VAL A 185 31.17 -11.78 -0.44
N LYS A 186 31.52 -10.60 0.08
CA LYS A 186 31.99 -9.48 -0.74
C LYS A 186 33.31 -9.78 -1.45
N ALA A 187 34.25 -10.46 -0.78
CA ALA A 187 35.50 -10.90 -1.40
C ALA A 187 35.24 -11.88 -2.55
N LEU A 188 34.44 -12.92 -2.31
CA LEU A 188 34.04 -13.90 -3.33
C LEU A 188 33.33 -13.24 -4.52
N MET A 189 32.46 -12.26 -4.29
CA MET A 189 31.79 -11.52 -5.38
C MET A 189 32.77 -10.67 -6.20
N SER A 190 33.79 -10.09 -5.57
CA SER A 190 34.86 -9.39 -6.28
C SER A 190 35.68 -10.34 -7.16
N ASP A 191 35.93 -11.55 -6.68
CA ASP A 191 36.64 -12.58 -7.44
C ASP A 191 35.80 -13.02 -8.65
N VAL A 192 34.51 -13.30 -8.45
CA VAL A 192 33.57 -13.62 -9.53
C VAL A 192 33.47 -12.48 -10.55
N GLN A 193 33.42 -11.22 -10.11
CA GLN A 193 33.43 -10.07 -11.01
C GLN A 193 34.70 -10.06 -11.86
N SER A 194 35.86 -10.31 -11.26
CA SER A 194 37.13 -10.33 -11.99
C SER A 194 37.19 -11.43 -13.04
N GLU A 195 36.59 -12.59 -12.78
CA GLU A 195 36.48 -13.67 -13.76
C GLU A 195 35.53 -13.30 -14.90
N ILE A 196 34.39 -12.66 -14.59
CA ILE A 196 33.44 -12.18 -15.60
C ILE A 196 34.11 -11.11 -16.48
N ASP A 197 34.78 -10.13 -15.89
CA ASP A 197 35.49 -9.07 -16.61
C ASP A 197 36.63 -9.64 -17.50
N SER A 198 37.17 -10.81 -17.16
CA SER A 198 38.19 -11.51 -17.95
C SER A 198 37.65 -12.21 -19.20
N LEU A 199 36.33 -12.37 -19.34
CA LEU A 199 35.71 -13.04 -20.49
C LEU A 199 35.96 -12.27 -21.79
N SER A 200 36.36 -13.01 -22.84
CA SER A 200 36.83 -12.43 -24.10
C SER A 200 35.82 -11.51 -24.79
N TYR A 201 34.52 -11.82 -24.72
CA TYR A 201 33.46 -10.99 -25.32
C TYR A 201 33.15 -9.72 -24.51
N ILE A 202 33.35 -9.75 -23.18
CA ILE A 202 33.15 -8.60 -22.30
C ILE A 202 34.30 -7.62 -22.49
N LYS A 203 35.53 -8.14 -22.49
CA LYS A 203 36.73 -7.34 -22.74
C LYS A 203 36.73 -6.72 -24.14
N SER A 204 36.50 -7.52 -25.18
CA SER A 204 36.43 -7.00 -26.56
C SER A 204 35.25 -6.07 -26.79
N GLY A 205 34.09 -6.34 -26.19
CA GLY A 205 32.92 -5.47 -26.24
C GLY A 205 33.18 -4.12 -25.55
N GLY A 206 33.81 -4.11 -24.37
CA GLY A 206 34.19 -2.89 -23.68
C GLY A 206 35.24 -2.07 -24.41
N GLU A 207 36.26 -2.72 -24.99
CA GLU A 207 37.27 -2.07 -25.82
C GLU A 207 36.66 -1.45 -27.08
N SER A 208 35.77 -2.19 -27.77
CA SER A 208 35.05 -1.70 -28.95
C SER A 208 34.12 -0.52 -28.62
N LEU A 209 33.44 -0.57 -27.48
CA LEU A 209 32.49 0.47 -27.10
C LEU A 209 33.21 1.74 -26.66
N ASN A 210 34.33 1.62 -25.92
CA ASN A 210 35.18 2.76 -25.56
C ASN A 210 35.90 3.37 -26.78
N THR A 211 36.26 2.57 -27.78
CA THR A 211 36.80 3.10 -29.05
C THR A 211 35.75 3.85 -29.86
N GLU A 212 34.48 3.42 -29.86
CA GLU A 212 33.41 4.19 -30.51
C GLU A 212 33.02 5.45 -29.72
N LEU A 213 32.96 5.37 -28.39
CA LEU A 213 32.70 6.52 -27.51
C LEU A 213 33.77 7.61 -27.67
N SER A 214 35.05 7.23 -27.75
CA SER A 214 36.15 8.17 -27.96
C SER A 214 36.15 8.81 -29.36
N LYS A 215 35.60 8.15 -30.37
CA LYS A 215 35.38 8.74 -31.70
C LYS A 215 34.19 9.70 -31.75
N LEU A 216 33.17 9.47 -30.93
CA LEU A 216 31.91 10.23 -30.93
C LEU A 216 31.97 11.52 -30.10
N ALA A 217 32.84 11.63 -29.10
CA ALA A 217 32.78 12.72 -28.14
C ALA A 217 34.14 13.41 -27.92
N GLU A 218 34.35 14.55 -28.60
CA GLU A 218 35.47 15.47 -28.31
C GLU A 218 35.44 16.02 -26.86
N HIS A 219 34.31 15.89 -26.14
CA HIS A 219 34.12 16.43 -24.79
C HIS A 219 33.99 15.39 -23.65
N HIS A 220 34.06 14.09 -23.92
CA HIS A 220 33.91 13.03 -22.90
C HIS A 220 35.17 12.15 -22.73
N MET A 221 36.37 12.73 -22.78
CA MET A 221 37.64 11.99 -22.58
C MET A 221 37.86 11.43 -21.16
N LEU A 222 36.91 11.60 -20.23
CA LEU A 222 37.07 11.25 -18.81
C LEU A 222 36.20 10.07 -18.34
N GLN A 223 35.42 9.44 -19.21
CA GLN A 223 34.53 8.33 -18.82
C GLN A 223 34.90 7.04 -19.56
N GLU A 224 35.62 6.16 -18.87
CA GLU A 224 35.73 4.75 -19.27
C GLU A 224 34.42 4.04 -18.92
N VAL A 225 33.74 3.52 -19.94
CA VAL A 225 32.57 2.67 -19.74
C VAL A 225 33.05 1.23 -19.67
N LYS A 226 32.88 0.59 -18.52
CA LYS A 226 33.09 -0.85 -18.40
C LYS A 226 31.84 -1.57 -18.87
N LEU A 227 31.94 -2.30 -19.98
CA LEU A 227 30.96 -3.33 -20.29
C LEU A 227 31.19 -4.44 -19.27
N GLY A 228 30.25 -4.65 -18.37
CA GLY A 228 30.31 -5.70 -17.36
C GLY A 228 28.91 -6.16 -17.02
N VAL A 229 28.78 -7.39 -16.51
CA VAL A 229 27.55 -7.80 -15.84
C VAL A 229 27.55 -7.13 -14.48
N ASP A 230 26.57 -6.27 -14.22
CA ASP A 230 26.38 -5.67 -12.90
C ASP A 230 25.97 -6.78 -11.91
N ILE A 231 26.93 -7.24 -11.12
CA ILE A 231 26.61 -8.05 -9.93
C ILE A 231 25.92 -7.12 -8.93
N PRO A 232 24.77 -7.52 -8.34
CA PRO A 232 24.06 -6.69 -7.38
C PRO A 232 25.01 -6.22 -6.27
N LYS A 233 25.03 -4.90 -6.02
CA LYS A 233 25.90 -4.34 -4.99
C LYS A 233 25.31 -4.68 -3.63
N SER A 234 26.12 -4.61 -2.56
CA SER A 234 25.72 -5.03 -1.20
C SER A 234 24.41 -4.41 -0.67
N ASN A 235 23.97 -3.28 -1.22
CA ASN A 235 22.70 -2.63 -0.88
C ASN A 235 21.47 -3.24 -1.59
N ASP A 236 21.66 -4.08 -2.62
CA ASP A 236 20.59 -4.69 -3.40
C ASP A 236 20.27 -6.13 -2.95
N PHE A 237 20.97 -6.64 -1.93
CA PHE A 237 20.70 -7.97 -1.39
C PHE A 237 19.41 -8.04 -0.55
N PHE A 238 18.77 -6.90 -0.31
CA PHE A 238 17.47 -6.78 0.36
C PHE A 238 16.65 -5.62 -0.21
#